data_AF-A0AAP7FTY3-F1
#
_entry.id   AF-A0AAP7FTY3-F1
#
_cell.length_a   1.000
_cell.length_b   1.000
_cell.length_c   1.000
_cell.angle_alpha   90.00
_cell.angle_beta   90.00
_cell.angle_gamma   90.00
#
_symmetry.space_group_name_H-M   'P 1'
#
loop_
_entity.id
_entity.type
_entity.pdbx_description
1 polymer ?
#
loop_
_entity_poly.entity_id
_entity_poly.type
_entity_poly.pdbx_seq_one_letter_code
_entity_poly.pdbx_strand_id
1 'polypeptide(L)'
;MKRNLVSKTIISHISTLIIIWILLPFFKLSSYDLFASEVVKLFLTCMYFITFYVIKAHKDYKINFNSADQEYNGYLSKFSEALRELIYLRTKNIRFFRGRGLYRSPWFLTLGLSGSGKTTIVKNCNIHFNSKYSETSAKSNKPTFDWYSSPDITFIDINFKLTEVNRVEEASLFDNVIDLIKKESPS
;
A
#
# COMPACT_ATOMS: atom_id res chain seq x y z
N MET A 1 4.06 -17.32 -15.96
CA MET A 1 2.74 -16.66 -16.14
C MET A 1 2.76 -15.46 -17.09
N LYS A 2 3.69 -14.49 -16.96
CA LYS A 2 3.79 -13.30 -17.85
C LYS A 2 3.86 -13.62 -19.36
N ARG A 3 4.58 -14.68 -19.75
CA ARG A 3 4.70 -15.12 -21.16
C ARG A 3 3.35 -15.47 -21.81
N ASN A 4 2.41 -15.99 -21.02
CA ASN A 4 1.07 -16.39 -21.50
C ASN A 4 0.11 -15.20 -21.62
N LEU A 5 0.34 -14.10 -20.88
CA LEU A 5 -0.43 -12.88 -21.06
C LEU A 5 0.00 -12.15 -22.33
N VAL A 6 1.32 -12.03 -22.54
CA VAL A 6 1.87 -11.37 -23.73
C VAL A 6 1.42 -12.10 -25.00
N SER A 7 1.44 -13.43 -25.03
CA SER A 7 0.96 -14.19 -26.18
C SER A 7 -0.54 -13.99 -26.45
N LYS A 8 -1.39 -13.97 -25.41
CA LYS A 8 -2.83 -13.70 -25.56
C LYS A 8 -3.11 -12.30 -26.11
N THR A 9 -2.40 -11.29 -25.63
CA THR A 9 -2.54 -9.93 -26.13
C THR A 9 -2.12 -9.84 -27.59
N ILE A 10 -0.99 -10.44 -27.98
CA ILE A 10 -0.53 -10.45 -29.38
C ILE A 10 -1.56 -11.13 -30.29
N ILE A 11 -2.06 -12.31 -29.89
CA ILE A 11 -3.08 -13.04 -30.67
C ILE A 11 -4.35 -12.19 -30.85
N SER A 12 -4.80 -11.47 -29.82
CA SER A 12 -5.96 -10.58 -29.90
C SER A 12 -5.76 -9.43 -30.89
N HIS A 13 -4.58 -8.81 -30.92
CA HIS A 13 -4.27 -7.75 -31.88
C HIS A 13 -4.23 -8.28 -33.31
N ILE A 14 -3.54 -9.41 -33.53
CA ILE A 14 -3.45 -10.05 -34.85
C ILE A 14 -4.85 -10.42 -35.36
N SER A 15 -5.69 -11.02 -34.51
CA SER A 15 -7.06 -11.37 -34.86
C SER A 15 -7.90 -10.14 -35.23
N THR A 16 -7.76 -9.04 -34.48
CA THR A 16 -8.50 -7.80 -34.76
C THR A 16 -8.04 -7.16 -36.07
N LEU A 17 -6.74 -7.17 -36.36
CA LEU A 17 -6.20 -6.67 -37.62
C LEU A 17 -6.69 -7.50 -38.81
N ILE A 18 -6.72 -8.84 -38.68
CA ILE A 18 -7.30 -9.73 -39.69
C ILE A 18 -8.77 -9.37 -39.94
N ILE A 19 -9.56 -9.14 -38.90
CA ILE A 19 -10.96 -8.75 -39.04
C ILE A 19 -11.09 -7.43 -39.81
N ILE A 20 -10.34 -6.40 -39.42
CA ILE A 20 -10.43 -5.06 -40.04
C ILE A 20 -9.96 -5.08 -41.51
N TRP A 21 -8.83 -5.74 -41.79
CA TRP A 21 -8.18 -5.66 -43.10
C TRP A 21 -8.67 -6.69 -44.10
N ILE A 22 -9.13 -7.86 -43.63
CA ILE A 22 -9.53 -8.97 -44.50
C ILE A 22 -11.04 -9.16 -44.48
N LEU A 23 -11.67 -9.25 -43.31
CA LEU A 23 -13.10 -9.63 -43.23
C LEU A 23 -14.05 -8.44 -43.44
N LEU A 24 -13.72 -7.27 -42.89
CA LEU A 24 -14.58 -6.09 -42.93
C LEU A 24 -14.88 -5.57 -44.36
N PRO A 25 -13.93 -5.58 -45.32
CA PRO A 25 -14.19 -5.16 -46.70
C PRO A 25 -15.23 -6.00 -47.46
N PHE A 26 -15.54 -7.22 -47.00
CA PHE A 26 -16.58 -8.05 -47.62
C PHE A 26 -18.01 -7.63 -47.24
N PHE A 27 -18.17 -6.82 -46.19
CA PHE A 27 -19.47 -6.31 -45.78
C PHE A 27 -19.81 -5.03 -46.53
N LYS A 28 -20.85 -5.09 -47.37
CA LYS A 28 -21.38 -3.93 -48.09
C LYS A 28 -22.58 -3.38 -47.34
N LEU A 29 -22.60 -2.07 -47.09
CA LEU A 29 -23.74 -1.39 -46.49
C LEU A 29 -24.34 -0.45 -47.54
N SER A 30 -25.61 -0.67 -47.91
CA SER A 30 -26.36 0.23 -48.81
C SER A 30 -25.63 0.54 -50.14
N SER A 31 -25.11 -0.49 -50.81
CA SER A 31 -24.45 -0.39 -52.13
C SER A 31 -23.12 0.38 -52.17
N TYR A 32 -22.63 0.90 -51.03
CA TYR A 32 -21.31 1.52 -50.92
C TYR A 32 -20.32 0.59 -50.22
N ASP A 33 -19.10 0.49 -50.77
CA ASP A 33 -18.00 -0.29 -50.20
C ASP A 33 -17.26 0.54 -49.14
N LEU A 34 -18.00 0.97 -48.10
CA LEU A 34 -17.53 1.90 -47.08
C LEU A 34 -16.30 1.38 -46.31
N PHE A 35 -16.24 0.06 -46.08
CA PHE A 35 -15.13 -0.60 -45.39
C PHE A 35 -13.99 -1.07 -46.32
N ALA A 36 -14.15 -0.95 -47.64
CA ALA A 36 -13.07 -1.25 -48.58
C ALA A 36 -12.04 -0.12 -48.67
N SER A 37 -12.42 1.10 -48.28
CA SER A 37 -11.53 2.26 -48.26
C SER A 37 -10.35 2.07 -47.31
N GLU A 38 -9.14 2.26 -47.83
CA GLU A 38 -7.89 2.21 -47.04
C GLU A 38 -7.88 3.23 -45.90
N VAL A 39 -8.46 4.41 -46.13
CA VAL A 39 -8.55 5.47 -45.12
C VAL A 39 -9.43 5.04 -43.95
N VAL A 40 -10.54 4.35 -44.23
CA VAL A 40 -11.46 3.85 -43.21
C VAL A 40 -10.80 2.74 -42.39
N LYS A 41 -10.10 1.80 -43.03
CA LYS A 41 -9.36 0.72 -42.35
C LYS A 41 -8.26 1.25 -41.43
N LEU A 42 -7.48 2.24 -41.89
CA LEU A 42 -6.47 2.91 -41.07
C LEU A 42 -7.10 3.61 -39.87
N PHE A 43 -8.19 4.35 -40.09
CA PHE A 43 -8.91 5.04 -39.01
C PHE A 43 -9.42 4.06 -37.95
N LEU A 44 -10.06 2.95 -38.35
CA LEU A 44 -10.55 1.92 -37.43
C LEU A 44 -9.41 1.25 -36.66
N THR A 45 -8.28 1.00 -37.33
CA THR A 45 -7.07 0.44 -36.70
C THR A 45 -6.54 1.38 -35.62
N CYS A 46 -6.41 2.68 -35.92
CA CYS A 46 -5.99 3.70 -34.96
C CYS A 46 -6.97 3.79 -33.77
N MET A 47 -8.28 3.86 -34.04
CA MET A 47 -9.31 3.90 -32.99
C MET A 47 -9.24 2.69 -32.05
N TYR A 48 -9.03 1.49 -32.60
CA TYR A 48 -8.86 0.27 -31.82
C TYR A 48 -7.66 0.37 -30.87
N PHE A 49 -6.48 0.74 -31.38
CA PHE A 49 -5.28 0.84 -30.55
C PHE A 49 -5.40 1.91 -29.47
N ILE A 50 -5.91 3.10 -29.82
CA ILE A 50 -6.15 4.18 -28.85
C ILE A 50 -7.05 3.68 -27.72
N THR A 51 -8.19 3.09 -28.07
CA THR A 51 -9.16 2.59 -27.09
C THR A 51 -8.55 1.50 -26.22
N PHE A 52 -7.82 0.55 -26.82
CA PHE A 52 -7.16 -0.54 -26.09
C PHE A 52 -6.13 0.00 -25.08
N TYR A 53 -5.25 0.90 -25.50
CA TYR A 53 -4.20 1.44 -24.63
C TYR A 53 -4.76 2.36 -23.54
N VAL A 54 -5.81 3.12 -23.82
CA VAL A 54 -6.50 3.93 -22.80
C VAL A 54 -7.14 3.03 -21.74
N ILE A 55 -7.89 1.99 -22.15
CA ILE A 55 -8.50 1.04 -21.21
C ILE A 55 -7.42 0.32 -20.39
N LYS A 56 -6.33 -0.09 -21.03
CA LYS A 56 -5.21 -0.75 -20.34
C LYS A 56 -4.56 0.18 -19.32
N ALA A 57 -4.23 1.41 -19.70
CA ALA A 57 -3.65 2.40 -18.80
C ALA A 57 -4.55 2.68 -17.58
N HIS A 58 -5.86 2.81 -17.81
CA HIS A 58 -6.82 3.02 -16.73
C HIS A 58 -6.92 1.80 -15.79
N LYS A 59 -6.90 0.58 -16.33
CA LYS A 59 -6.90 -0.65 -15.53
C LYS A 59 -5.61 -0.79 -14.73
N ASP A 60 -4.46 -0.57 -15.35
CA ASP A 60 -3.16 -0.66 -14.70
C ASP A 60 -3.04 0.38 -13.58
N TYR A 61 -3.49 1.62 -13.82
CA TYR A 61 -3.57 2.66 -12.79
C TYR A 61 -4.47 2.23 -11.61
N LYS A 62 -5.69 1.75 -11.89
CA LYS A 62 -6.63 1.32 -10.85
C LYS A 62 -6.10 0.13 -10.04
N ILE A 63 -5.46 -0.84 -10.68
CA ILE A 63 -4.88 -2.01 -10.00
C ILE A 63 -3.73 -1.59 -9.11
N ASN A 64 -2.81 -0.75 -9.62
CA ASN A 64 -1.68 -0.26 -8.84
C ASN A 64 -2.14 0.59 -7.65
N PHE A 65 -3.11 1.49 -7.88
CA PHE A 65 -3.69 2.31 -6.83
C PHE A 65 -4.37 1.46 -5.74
N ASN A 66 -5.25 0.54 -6.12
CA ASN A 66 -5.92 -0.35 -5.17
C ASN A 66 -4.93 -1.25 -4.41
N SER A 67 -3.86 -1.71 -5.09
CA SER A 67 -2.84 -2.54 -4.46
C SER A 67 -2.02 -1.75 -3.45
N ALA A 68 -1.64 -0.52 -3.78
CA ALA A 68 -0.97 0.40 -2.85
C ALA A 68 -1.86 0.73 -1.64
N ASP A 69 -3.15 1.01 -1.86
CA ASP A 69 -4.12 1.27 -0.80
C ASP A 69 -4.38 0.04 0.08
N GLN A 70 -4.52 -1.16 -0.50
CA GLN A 70 -4.63 -2.40 0.25
C GLN A 70 -3.38 -2.70 1.08
N GLU A 71 -2.20 -2.47 0.52
CA GLU A 71 -0.93 -2.64 1.22
C GLU A 71 -0.81 -1.64 2.38
N TYR A 72 -1.16 -0.37 2.16
CA TYR A 72 -1.21 0.68 3.16
C TYR A 72 -2.17 0.34 4.32
N ASN A 73 -3.41 -0.03 4.01
CA ASN A 73 -4.41 -0.42 5.00
C ASN A 73 -4.00 -1.67 5.78
N GLY A 74 -3.30 -2.61 5.13
CA GLY A 74 -2.73 -3.79 5.79
C GLY A 74 -1.63 -3.46 6.82
N TYR A 75 -0.92 -2.35 6.66
CA TYR A 75 0.03 -1.88 7.67
C TYR A 75 -0.67 -1.30 8.90
N LEU A 76 -1.69 -0.47 8.67
CA LEU A 76 -2.47 0.11 9.76
C LEU A 76 -3.22 -0.98 10.56
N SER A 77 -3.69 -2.04 9.91
CA SER A 77 -4.35 -3.14 10.61
C SER A 77 -3.39 -3.90 11.53
N LYS A 78 -2.18 -4.22 11.06
CA LYS A 78 -1.15 -4.88 11.89
C LYS A 78 -0.72 -4.00 13.06
N PHE A 79 -0.53 -2.71 12.80
CA PHE A 79 -0.24 -1.75 13.86
C PHE A 79 -1.37 -1.69 14.90
N SER A 80 -2.63 -1.74 14.47
CA SER A 80 -3.80 -1.82 15.36
C SER A 80 -3.80 -3.07 16.22
N GLU A 81 -3.43 -4.22 15.65
CA GLU A 81 -3.34 -5.49 16.38
C GLU A 81 -2.23 -5.44 17.44
N ALA A 82 -1.05 -4.93 17.07
CA ALA A 82 0.08 -4.76 17.99
C ALA A 82 -0.25 -3.75 19.12
N LEU A 83 -0.94 -2.64 18.82
CA LEU A 83 -1.46 -1.70 19.81
C LEU A 83 -2.35 -2.41 20.83
N ARG A 84 -3.34 -3.18 20.35
CA ARG A 84 -4.28 -3.91 21.22
C ARG A 84 -3.58 -4.94 22.10
N GLU A 85 -2.63 -5.68 21.56
CA GLU A 85 -1.84 -6.63 22.32
C GLU A 85 -1.09 -5.95 23.46
N LEU A 86 -0.43 -4.82 23.20
CA LEU A 86 0.29 -4.09 24.23
C LEU A 86 -0.61 -3.49 25.31
N ILE A 87 -1.74 -2.94 24.90
CA ILE A 87 -2.77 -2.46 25.82
C ILE A 87 -3.23 -3.59 26.72
N TYR A 88 -3.48 -4.78 26.16
CA TYR A 88 -3.87 -5.96 26.90
C TYR A 88 -2.77 -6.39 27.89
N LEU A 89 -1.51 -6.50 27.44
CA LEU A 89 -0.39 -6.88 28.31
C LEU A 89 -0.22 -5.92 29.50
N ARG A 90 -0.46 -4.62 29.29
CA ARG A 90 -0.37 -3.60 30.35
C ARG A 90 -1.55 -3.63 31.32
N THR A 91 -2.74 -3.98 30.85
CA THR A 91 -3.96 -3.89 31.66
C THR A 91 -4.37 -5.22 32.30
N LYS A 92 -3.91 -6.36 31.77
CA LYS A 92 -4.25 -7.73 32.22
C LYS A 92 -4.14 -7.96 33.73
N ASN A 93 -3.11 -7.42 34.38
CA ASN A 93 -2.86 -7.66 35.81
C ASN A 93 -3.49 -6.59 36.72
N ILE A 94 -4.18 -5.60 36.17
CA ILE A 94 -4.73 -4.47 36.91
C ILE A 94 -6.21 -4.76 37.22
N ARG A 95 -6.46 -5.54 38.28
CA ARG A 95 -7.81 -5.97 38.68
C ARG A 95 -8.77 -4.84 39.12
N PHE A 96 -8.30 -3.60 39.33
CA PHE A 96 -9.08 -2.59 40.06
C PHE A 96 -9.15 -1.18 39.44
N PHE A 97 -8.57 -0.94 38.27
CA PHE A 97 -8.66 0.36 37.60
C PHE A 97 -9.25 0.21 36.19
N ARG A 98 -10.59 0.14 36.12
CA ARG A 98 -11.33 0.38 34.89
C ARG A 98 -11.08 1.83 34.44
N GLY A 99 -10.38 2.01 33.32
CA GLY A 99 -10.33 3.28 32.58
C GLY A 99 -9.02 4.08 32.60
N ARG A 100 -8.02 3.78 33.45
CA ARG A 100 -6.79 4.63 33.55
C ARG A 100 -5.47 3.89 33.33
N GLY A 101 -5.50 2.67 32.78
CA GLY A 101 -4.33 1.80 32.67
C GLY A 101 -3.33 2.18 31.56
N LEU A 102 -3.81 2.75 30.46
CA LEU A 102 -2.98 3.05 29.28
C LEU A 102 -1.99 4.20 29.51
N TYR A 103 -2.44 5.27 30.19
CA TYR A 103 -1.66 6.51 30.41
C TYR A 103 -0.90 6.54 31.75
N ARG A 104 -0.58 5.40 32.34
CA ARG A 104 0.27 5.37 33.57
C ARG A 104 1.71 5.78 33.30
N SER A 105 2.16 5.68 32.05
CA SER A 105 3.47 6.14 31.61
C SER A 105 3.34 6.94 30.31
N PRO A 106 4.24 7.89 30.04
CA PRO A 106 4.31 8.55 28.74
C PRO A 106 4.65 7.57 27.61
N TRP A 107 4.11 7.86 26.42
CA TRP A 107 4.35 7.10 25.19
C TRP A 107 5.11 8.00 24.20
N PHE A 108 6.15 7.47 23.60
CA PHE A 108 7.00 8.18 22.65
C PHE A 108 7.02 7.46 21.32
N LEU A 109 6.70 8.19 20.25
CA LEU A 109 6.81 7.72 18.88
C LEU A 109 8.11 8.26 18.28
N THR A 110 9.02 7.39 17.85
CA THR A 110 10.27 7.81 17.19
C THR A 110 10.10 7.84 15.68
N LEU A 111 10.28 9.02 15.11
CA LEU A 111 10.16 9.29 13.67
C LEU A 111 11.48 9.81 13.10
N GLY A 112 11.65 9.64 11.79
CA GLY A 112 12.82 10.14 11.06
C GLY A 112 13.32 9.18 10.00
N LEU A 113 14.26 9.66 9.18
CA LEU A 113 14.83 8.94 8.04
C LEU A 113 15.48 7.61 8.45
N SER A 114 15.57 6.69 7.49
CA SER A 114 16.31 5.44 7.70
C SER A 114 17.79 5.75 7.98
N GLY A 115 18.37 5.12 8.99
CA GLY A 115 19.75 5.37 9.39
C GLY A 115 19.99 6.62 10.26
N SER A 116 18.96 7.40 10.62
CA SER A 116 19.12 8.59 11.47
C SER A 116 19.45 8.31 12.95
N GLY A 117 19.58 7.04 13.34
CA GLY A 117 19.93 6.65 14.70
C GLY A 117 18.76 6.49 15.68
N LYS A 118 17.50 6.47 15.21
CA LYS A 118 16.29 6.28 16.06
C LYS A 118 16.42 5.08 17.00
N THR A 119 16.64 3.91 16.43
CA THR A 119 16.80 2.67 17.19
C THR A 119 18.04 2.70 18.11
N THR A 120 19.10 3.44 17.72
CA THR A 120 20.30 3.62 18.54
C THR A 120 19.99 4.44 19.80
N ILE A 121 19.19 5.50 19.68
CA ILE A 121 18.74 6.30 20.83
C ILE A 121 17.90 5.46 21.77
N VAL A 122 16.95 4.67 21.24
CA VAL A 122 16.12 3.78 22.07
C VAL A 122 16.96 2.71 22.77
N LYS A 123 17.96 2.13 22.10
CA LYS A 123 18.85 1.12 22.70
C LYS A 123 19.82 1.69 23.74
N ASN A 124 20.24 2.93 23.56
CA ASN A 124 21.23 3.59 24.43
C ASN A 124 20.59 4.46 25.51
N CYS A 125 19.26 4.55 25.58
CA CYS A 125 18.61 5.14 26.73
C CYS A 125 18.85 4.24 27.95
N ASN A 126 19.17 4.84 29.10
CA ASN A 126 19.45 4.11 30.35
C ASN A 126 18.14 3.63 31.01
N ILE A 127 17.28 2.98 30.21
CA ILE A 127 15.95 2.50 30.59
C ILE A 127 15.94 0.99 30.40
N HIS A 128 15.55 0.28 31.46
CA HIS A 128 15.37 -1.16 31.39
C HIS A 128 13.98 -1.49 30.82
N PHE A 129 13.95 -1.99 29.59
CA PHE A 129 12.72 -2.47 28.95
C PHE A 129 12.42 -3.91 29.36
N ASN A 130 11.23 -4.12 29.93
CA ASN A 130 10.79 -5.45 30.39
C ASN A 130 10.07 -6.22 29.28
N SER A 131 9.58 -5.52 28.26
CA SER A 131 9.02 -6.12 27.06
C SER A 131 9.58 -5.45 25.81
N LYS A 132 9.94 -6.29 24.85
CA LYS A 132 10.32 -5.88 23.51
C LYS A 132 9.53 -6.71 22.50
N TYR A 133 8.81 -6.02 21.62
CA TYR A 133 8.22 -6.62 20.43
C TYR A 133 8.92 -6.05 19.21
N SER A 134 9.23 -6.90 18.23
CA SER A 134 9.98 -6.47 17.06
C SER A 134 9.43 -7.14 15.81
N GLU A 135 8.85 -6.35 14.92
CA GLU A 135 8.44 -6.80 13.58
C GLU A 135 9.57 -6.66 12.56
N THR A 136 10.67 -5.98 12.94
CA THR A 136 11.78 -5.74 12.03
C THR A 136 12.46 -7.04 11.55
N SER A 137 12.12 -7.43 10.33
CA SER A 137 12.97 -8.29 9.51
C SER A 137 13.90 -7.38 8.70
N ALA A 138 15.22 -7.61 8.79
CA ALA A 138 16.26 -6.82 8.11
C ALA A 138 16.14 -6.74 6.57
N LYS A 139 15.18 -7.45 5.96
CA LYS A 139 14.94 -7.51 4.50
C LYS A 139 13.63 -6.85 4.05
N SER A 140 12.88 -6.24 4.96
CA SER A 140 11.58 -5.65 4.67
C SER A 140 11.71 -4.20 4.17
N ASN A 141 11.19 -3.88 2.98
CA ASN A 141 10.93 -2.49 2.55
C ASN A 141 9.62 -1.93 3.14
N LYS A 142 8.97 -2.68 4.04
CA LYS A 142 7.65 -2.38 4.60
C LYS A 142 7.79 -1.66 5.94
N PRO A 143 6.85 -0.79 6.33
CA PRO A 143 6.84 -0.21 7.66
C PRO A 143 6.72 -1.35 8.67
N THR A 144 7.57 -1.32 9.68
CA THR A 144 7.58 -2.27 10.79
C THR A 144 7.54 -1.49 12.08
N PHE A 145 6.82 -2.02 13.06
CA PHE A 145 6.67 -1.36 14.35
C PHE A 145 7.40 -2.16 15.41
N ASP A 146 8.48 -1.59 15.93
CA ASP A 146 9.19 -2.13 17.08
C ASP A 146 8.75 -1.39 18.33
N TRP A 147 8.61 -2.11 19.44
CA TRP A 147 8.06 -1.57 20.67
C TRP A 147 8.93 -1.95 21.83
N TYR A 148 9.16 -0.97 22.70
CA TYR A 148 10.00 -1.10 23.87
C TYR A 148 9.22 -0.54 25.03
N SER A 149 8.80 -1.38 25.98
CA SER A 149 8.01 -0.94 27.12
C SER A 149 8.66 -1.32 28.44
N SER A 150 8.66 -0.36 29.35
CA SER A 150 8.96 -0.51 30.76
C SER A 150 7.75 -0.04 31.58
N PRO A 151 7.73 -0.24 32.91
CA PRO A 151 6.69 0.35 33.75
C PRO A 151 6.55 1.87 33.57
N ASP A 152 7.67 2.56 33.31
CA ASP A 152 7.78 4.02 33.33
C ASP A 152 7.66 4.69 31.96
N ILE A 153 7.87 3.95 30.85
CA ILE A 153 7.84 4.52 29.49
C ILE A 153 7.49 3.45 28.45
N THR A 154 6.86 3.88 27.36
CA THR A 154 6.72 3.06 26.15
C THR A 154 7.26 3.82 24.95
N PHE A 155 8.19 3.20 24.20
CA PHE A 155 8.64 3.66 22.89
C PHE A 155 8.04 2.81 21.79
N ILE A 156 7.63 3.50 20.73
CA ILE A 156 7.21 2.93 19.45
C ILE A 156 8.20 3.41 18.41
N ASP A 157 9.00 2.50 17.87
CA ASP A 157 9.97 2.76 16.81
C ASP A 157 9.39 2.30 15.47
N ILE A 158 9.03 3.26 14.63
CA ILE A 158 8.60 2.98 13.26
C ILE A 158 9.85 2.82 12.41
N ASN A 159 10.17 1.58 12.07
CA ASN A 159 11.17 1.30 11.06
C ASN A 159 10.51 1.24 9.69
N PHE A 160 10.59 2.36 8.98
CA PHE A 160 10.20 2.47 7.58
C PHE A 160 11.38 2.96 6.75
N LYS A 161 11.64 2.29 5.63
CA LYS A 161 12.66 2.71 4.68
C LYS A 161 12.09 3.84 3.82
N LEU A 162 12.06 5.03 4.40
CA LEU A 162 11.69 6.26 3.71
C LEU A 162 12.71 6.56 2.61
N THR A 163 12.28 6.50 1.36
CA THR A 163 12.96 7.21 0.26
C THR A 163 12.54 8.67 0.28
N GLU A 164 13.47 9.59 0.02
CA GLU A 164 13.28 11.06 0.13
C GLU A 164 12.09 11.63 -0.66
N VAL A 165 11.53 10.85 -1.60
CA VAL A 165 10.44 11.23 -2.52
C VAL A 165 9.05 11.26 -1.85
N ASN A 166 8.85 10.62 -0.68
CA ASN A 166 7.51 10.37 -0.10
C ASN A 166 7.20 11.14 1.20
N ARG A 167 7.66 12.39 1.35
CA ARG A 167 7.39 13.20 2.58
C ARG A 167 5.90 13.49 2.84
N VAL A 168 5.07 13.55 1.79
CA VAL A 168 3.62 13.75 1.94
C VAL A 168 2.93 12.50 2.50
N GLU A 169 3.41 11.31 2.14
CA GLU A 169 2.90 10.05 2.70
C GLU A 169 3.27 9.91 4.19
N GLU A 170 4.43 10.43 4.61
CA GLU A 170 4.87 10.40 6.02
C GLU A 170 3.91 11.14 6.95
N ALA A 171 3.48 12.35 6.59
CA ALA A 171 2.53 13.12 7.39
C ALA A 171 1.18 12.40 7.51
N SER A 172 0.68 11.84 6.41
CA SER A 172 -0.58 11.10 6.41
C SER A 172 -0.51 9.81 7.22
N LEU A 173 0.62 9.09 7.19
CA LEU A 173 0.84 7.89 7.99
C LEU A 173 0.91 8.23 9.48
N PHE A 174 1.56 9.36 9.82
CA PHE A 174 1.59 9.85 11.19
C PHE A 174 0.20 10.19 11.72
N ASP A 175 -0.60 10.95 10.97
CA ASP A 175 -1.96 11.31 11.38
C ASP A 175 -2.82 10.05 11.61
N ASN A 176 -2.72 9.07 10.71
CA ASN A 176 -3.42 7.80 10.84
C ASN A 176 -2.96 6.98 12.05
N VAL A 177 -1.65 6.95 12.34
CA VAL A 177 -1.10 6.29 13.54
C VAL A 177 -1.62 6.96 14.81
N ILE A 178 -1.62 8.28 14.87
CA ILE A 178 -2.11 9.04 16.02
C ILE A 178 -3.61 8.80 16.21
N ASP A 179 -4.40 8.83 15.16
CA ASP A 179 -5.85 8.59 15.25
C ASP A 179 -6.17 7.15 15.66
N LEU A 180 -5.37 6.18 15.21
CA LEU A 180 -5.48 4.80 15.66
C LEU A 180 -5.13 4.67 17.15
N ILE A 181 -4.06 5.32 17.61
CA ILE A 181 -3.71 5.36 19.04
C ILE A 181 -4.87 5.96 19.84
N LYS A 182 -5.43 7.10 19.43
CA LYS A 182 -6.58 7.73 20.11
C LYS A 182 -7.79 6.80 20.16
N LYS A 183 -8.10 6.12 19.05
CA LYS A 183 -9.24 5.20 18.95
C LYS A 183 -9.11 4.00 19.88
N GLU A 184 -7.91 3.41 19.94
CA GLU A 184 -7.66 2.20 20.73
C GLU A 184 -7.32 2.51 22.20
N SER A 185 -7.07 3.79 22.53
CA SER A 185 -6.77 4.29 23.88
C SER A 185 -7.99 5.00 24.48
N PRO A 186 -9.01 4.29 24.99
CA PRO A 186 -10.15 4.93 25.62
C PRO A 186 -9.68 5.73 26.84
N SER A 187 -10.02 7.02 26.85
CA SER A 187 -9.87 7.95 27.98
C SER A 187 -10.63 7.51 29.22
#